data_AF-A0A5K7Z8C0-F1
#
_entry.id   AF-A0A5K7Z8C0-F1
#
_cell.length_a   1.000
_cell.length_b   1.000
_cell.length_c   1.000
_cell.angle_alpha   90.00
_cell.angle_beta   90.00
_cell.angle_gamma   90.00
#
_symmetry.space_group_name_H-M   'P 1'
#
loop_
_entity.id
_entity.type
_entity.pdbx_description
1 polymer ?
#
loop_
_entity_poly.entity_id
_entity_poly.type
_entity_poly.pdbx_seq_one_letter_code
_entity_poly.pdbx_strand_id
1 'polypeptide(L)' 'MQAESIKAQVHQLADNLPDSATWEDVMYRIYLRQAIDAGMKDSDGKRTLEVKEVRKKFGCSCRYPWCPVNA' A
#
# COMPACT_ATOMS: atom_id res chain seq x y z
N MET A 1 -14.12 5.69 12.42
CA MET A 1 -14.14 4.23 12.68
C MET A 1 -13.24 3.99 13.87
N GLN A 2 -13.70 3.29 14.91
CA GLN A 2 -12.89 3.01 16.10
C GLN A 2 -11.65 2.21 15.69
N ALA A 3 -10.47 2.69 16.06
CA ALA A 3 -9.25 1.93 15.84
C ALA A 3 -9.25 0.73 16.79
N GLU A 4 -9.36 -0.47 16.24
CA GLU A 4 -9.22 -1.69 17.02
C GLU A 4 -7.84 -1.72 17.71
N SER A 5 -7.80 -2.19 18.96
CA SER A 5 -6.51 -2.33 19.67
C SER A 5 -5.53 -3.18 18.86
N ILE A 6 -4.24 -2.92 19.00
CA ILE A 6 -3.18 -3.72 18.33
C ILE A 6 -3.37 -5.22 18.63
N LYS A 7 -3.78 -5.56 19.86
CA LYS A 7 -4.09 -6.93 20.26
C LYS A 7 -5.18 -7.55 19.39
N ALA A 8 -6.30 -6.84 19.18
CA ALA A 8 -7.40 -7.33 18.36
C ALA A 8 -6.99 -7.53 16.90
N GLN A 9 -6.21 -6.59 16.34
CA GLN A 9 -5.70 -6.70 14.97
C GLN A 9 -4.74 -7.88 14.78
N VAL A 10 -3.90 -8.17 15.79
CA VAL A 10 -3.01 -9.33 15.76
C VAL A 10 -3.80 -10.64 15.83
N HIS A 11 -4.83 -10.71 16.68
CA HIS A 11 -5.73 -11.86 16.71
C HIS A 11 -6.40 -12.07 15.35
N GLN A 12 -6.97 -11.01 14.77
CA GLN A 12 -7.59 -11.10 13.45
C GLN A 12 -6.58 -11.50 12.35
N LEU A 13 -5.32 -11.02 12.41
CA LEU A 13 -4.28 -11.47 11.49
C LEU A 13 -4.02 -12.98 11.64
N ALA A 14 -3.93 -13.47 12.87
CA ALA A 14 -3.68 -14.87 13.16
C ALA A 14 -4.85 -15.76 12.71
N ASP A 15 -6.08 -15.37 13.00
CA ASP A 15 -7.30 -16.11 12.66
C ASP A 15 -7.50 -16.25 11.14
N ASN A 16 -6.93 -15.34 10.34
CA ASN A 16 -7.02 -15.34 8.87
C ASN A 16 -5.78 -15.92 8.18
N LEU A 17 -4.87 -16.57 8.91
CA LEU A 17 -3.77 -17.32 8.31
C LEU A 17 -4.24 -18.71 7.90
N PRO A 18 -3.81 -19.23 6.74
CA PRO A 18 -3.99 -20.64 6.43
C PRO A 18 -3.12 -21.51 7.36
N ASP A 19 -3.54 -22.74 7.64
CA ASP A 19 -2.77 -23.68 8.47
C ASP A 19 -1.38 -23.99 7.91
N SER A 20 -1.20 -23.82 6.59
CA SER A 20 0.07 -23.99 5.89
C SER A 20 0.96 -22.75 5.92
N ALA A 21 0.55 -21.67 6.59
CA ALA A 21 1.31 -20.41 6.62
C ALA A 21 2.66 -20.61 7.28
N THR A 22 3.67 -19.97 6.71
CA THR A 22 5.01 -19.92 7.26
C THR A 22 5.24 -18.64 8.05
N TRP A 23 6.34 -18.58 8.79
CA TRP A 23 6.77 -17.34 9.45
C TRP A 23 7.06 -16.21 8.46
N GLU A 24 7.46 -16.53 7.22
CA GLU A 24 7.65 -15.52 6.17
C GLU A 24 6.32 -14.87 5.78
N ASP A 25 5.24 -15.65 5.66
CA ASP A 25 3.91 -15.12 5.36
C ASP A 25 3.39 -14.18 6.45
N VAL A 26 3.67 -14.52 7.72
CA VAL A 26 3.31 -13.68 8.87
C VAL A 26 4.05 -12.34 8.81
N MET A 27 5.37 -12.37 8.62
CA MET A 27 6.18 -11.16 8.49
C MET A 27 5.74 -10.30 7.32
N TYR A 28 5.48 -10.92 6.17
CA TYR A 28 4.99 -10.23 4.97
C TYR A 28 3.67 -9.49 5.23
N ARG A 29 2.71 -10.13 5.90
CA ARG A 29 1.43 -9.50 6.26
C ARG A 29 1.58 -8.32 7.22
N ILE A 30 2.52 -8.40 8.16
CA ILE A 30 2.83 -7.27 9.07
C ILE A 30 3.44 -6.11 8.27
N TYR A 31 4.42 -6.40 7.42
CA TYR A 31 5.04 -5.40 6.57
C TYR A 31 4.02 -4.71 5.65
N LEU A 32 3.13 -5.47 5.02
CA LEU A 32 2.06 -4.93 4.18
C LEU A 32 1.16 -3.95 4.95
N ARG A 33 0.73 -4.31 6.16
CA ARG A 33 -0.07 -3.40 6.99
C ARG A 33 0.67 -2.08 7.27
N GLN A 34 1.95 -2.16 7.65
CA GLN A 34 2.75 -0.96 7.88
C GLN A 34 2.90 -0.11 6.62
N ALA A 35 3.11 -0.73 5.46
CA ALA A 35 3.22 -0.03 4.18
C ALA A 35 1.91 0.66 3.78
N ILE A 36 0.76 0.00 3.99
CA ILE A 36 -0.57 0.58 3.75
C ILE A 36 -0.82 1.75 4.69
N ASP A 37 -0.59 1.58 6.00
CA ASP A 37 -0.79 2.65 6.99
C ASP A 37 0.11 3.86 6.74
N ALA A 38 1.36 3.63 6.35
CA ALA A 38 2.27 4.68 5.92
C ALA A 38 1.73 5.39 4.67
N GLY A 39 1.32 4.63 3.65
CA GLY A 39 0.72 5.18 2.42
C GLY A 39 -0.54 6.01 2.67
N MET A 40 -1.42 5.57 3.57
CA MET A 40 -2.61 6.33 3.97
C MET A 40 -2.21 7.65 4.66
N LYS A 41 -1.26 7.61 5.60
CA LYS A 41 -0.74 8.83 6.25
C LYS A 41 -0.04 9.78 5.27
N ASP A 42 0.60 9.25 4.24
CA ASP A 42 1.21 10.05 3.17
C ASP A 42 0.13 10.73 2.32
N SER A 43 -0.94 10.00 1.99
CA SER A 43 -2.09 10.54 1.25
C SER A 43 -2.84 11.62 2.04
N ASP A 44 -3.20 11.34 3.29
CA ASP A 44 -3.88 12.29 4.18
C ASP A 44 -3.03 13.54 4.43
N GLY A 45 -1.72 13.34 4.57
CA GLY A 45 -0.74 14.41 4.76
C GLY A 45 -0.40 15.21 3.50
N LYS A 46 -1.05 14.94 2.35
CA LYS A 46 -0.74 15.54 1.04
C LYS A 46 0.75 15.41 0.64
N ARG A 47 1.40 14.33 1.06
CA ARG A 47 2.80 13.99 0.71
C ARG A 47 2.88 13.10 -0.53
N THR A 48 1.95 13.31 -1.47
CA THR A 48 1.83 12.58 -2.73
C THR A 48 2.26 13.45 -3.91
N LEU A 49 2.62 12.83 -5.03
CA LEU A 49 2.93 13.51 -6.28
C LEU A 49 1.80 13.30 -7.29
N GLU A 50 1.56 14.29 -8.13
CA GLU A 50 0.63 14.15 -9.25
C GLU A 50 1.18 13.16 -10.28
N VAL A 51 0.30 12.44 -10.97
CA VAL A 51 0.69 11.41 -11.95
C VAL A 51 1.62 11.98 -13.03
N LYS A 52 1.35 13.19 -13.51
CA LYS A 52 2.22 13.92 -14.45
C LYS A 52 3.65 14.13 -13.92
N GLU A 53 3.80 14.40 -12.63
CA GLU A 53 5.10 14.65 -11.99
C GLU A 53 5.89 13.36 -11.82
N VAL A 54 5.22 12.28 -11.43
CA VAL A 54 5.80 10.94 -11.34
C VAL A 54 6.29 10.48 -12.72
N ARG A 55 5.46 10.61 -13.76
CA ARG A 55 5.84 10.24 -15.14
C ARG A 55 7.07 11.00 -15.61
N LYS A 56 7.15 12.31 -15.34
CA LYS A 56 8.32 13.14 -15.65
C LYS A 56 9.56 12.67 -14.88
N LYS A 57 9.42 12.38 -13.58
CA LYS A 57 10.51 11.98 -12.70
C LYS A 57 11.15 10.65 -13.11
N PHE A 58 10.35 9.69 -13.56
CA PHE A 58 10.82 8.34 -13.95
C PHE A 58 10.96 8.14 -15.46
N GLY A 59 10.80 9.18 -16.26
CA GLY A 59 10.94 9.10 -17.72
C GLY A 59 9.88 8.21 -18.39
N CYS A 60 8.71 8.05 -17.76
CA CYS A 60 7.60 7.26 -18.30
C CYS A 60 6.92 8.03 -19.43
N SER A 61 7.57 8.06 -20.61
CA SER A 61 6.93 8.52 -21.84
C SER A 61 5.94 7.46 -22.30
N CYS A 62 4.69 7.86 -22.53
CA CYS A 62 3.71 6.92 -23.03
C CYS A 62 4.00 6.64 -24.50
N ARG A 63 4.33 5.38 -24.81
CA ARG A 63 4.71 4.93 -26.16
C ARG A 63 3.51 4.57 -27.04
N TYR A 64 2.31 4.51 -26.46
CA TYR A 64 1.11 4.05 -27.13
C TYR A 64 0.13 5.18 -27.48
N PRO A 65 -0.56 5.11 -28.64
CA PRO A 65 -1.44 6.17 -29.14
C PRO A 65 -2.67 6.45 -28.25
N TRP A 66 -3.14 5.46 -27.49
CA TRP A 66 -4.32 5.55 -26.63
C TRP A 66 -4.04 6.12 -25.23
N CYS A 67 -2.84 6.60 -24.99
CA CYS A 67 -2.46 7.10 -23.68
C CYS A 67 -2.78 8.60 -23.56
N PRO A 68 -3.65 9.01 -22.63
CA PRO A 68 -3.98 10.42 -22.47
C PRO A 68 -2.73 11.22 -22.08
N VAL A 69 -2.41 12.21 -22.92
CA VAL A 69 -1.22 13.07 -22.80
C VAL A 69 -1.23 13.95 -21.55
N ASN A 70 -2.38 14.06 -20.88
CA ASN A 70 -2.64 14.94 -19.74
C ASN A 70 -3.25 14.21 -18.50
N ALA A 71 -3.09 12.89 -18.38
CA ALA A 71 -3.44 12.16 -17.15
C ALA A 71 -2.24 11.98 -16.21
#